data_AF-A0A2A6CBF8-F1
#
_entry.id   AF-A0A2A6CBF8-F1
#
_cell.length_a   1.000
_cell.length_b   1.000
_cell.length_c   1.000
_cell.angle_alpha   90.00
_cell.angle_beta   90.00
_cell.angle_gamma   90.00
#
_symmetry.space_group_name_H-M   'P 1'
#
loop_
_entity.id
_entity.type
_entity.pdbx_description
1 polymer ?
#
loop_
_entity_poly.entity_id
_entity_poly.type
_entity_poly.pdbx_seq_one_letter_code
_entity_poly.pdbx_strand_id
1 'polypeptide(L)'
;MALSHLLLLSSLLQSLHSCVPTSPGGIPTPITCSQLCPAGSFFTTTPPMVDSITIQGPCSVRTLTCTIIPPYTNAVIMYNGGSTITVTGSGTATLPITCNTAGTAWIYMGTAITSASCAIF
;
A
#
# COMPACT_ATOMS: atom_id res chain seq x y z
N MET A 1 66.47 39.57 11.80
CA MET A 1 65.87 39.60 13.16
C MET A 1 64.64 40.49 13.05
N ALA A 2 63.47 39.89 12.84
CA ALA A 2 62.46 39.62 13.89
C ALA A 2 61.79 40.90 14.42
N LEU A 3 60.50 41.02 14.70
CA LEU A 3 59.26 40.26 14.51
C LEU A 3 58.23 41.12 15.30
N SER A 4 57.18 41.69 14.68
CA SER A 4 55.99 42.19 15.41
C SER A 4 54.93 42.63 14.39
N HIS A 5 54.02 41.74 13.97
CA HIS A 5 52.81 41.26 14.66
C HIS A 5 51.68 42.30 14.80
N LEU A 6 50.56 41.89 14.20
CA LEU A 6 49.16 42.18 14.53
C LEU A 6 48.54 43.49 14.02
N LEU A 7 47.28 43.35 13.62
CA LEU A 7 46.33 44.34 13.06
C LEU A 7 46.48 44.41 11.53
N LEU A 8 45.73 43.67 10.70
CA LEU A 8 44.27 43.66 10.66
C LEU A 8 43.73 42.35 10.07
N LEU A 9 43.38 41.40 10.94
CA LEU A 9 42.29 40.44 10.68
C LEU A 9 40.99 41.25 10.68
N SER A 10 40.25 41.39 9.57
CA SER A 10 38.83 41.82 9.64
C SER A 10 37.95 41.64 8.40
N SER A 11 38.44 41.24 7.22
CA SER A 11 37.58 41.37 6.01
C SER A 11 37.18 40.06 5.30
N LEU A 12 37.48 38.88 5.85
CA LEU A 12 37.13 37.60 5.20
C LEU A 12 35.85 36.93 5.72
N LEU A 13 34.99 37.67 6.43
CA LEU A 13 33.66 37.19 6.80
C LEU A 13 32.62 37.92 5.97
N GLN A 14 32.23 37.31 4.83
CA GLN A 14 30.83 37.26 4.39
C GLN A 14 30.71 36.42 3.13
N SER A 15 29.74 35.50 3.16
CA SER A 15 29.29 34.64 2.06
C SER A 15 29.96 33.28 1.91
N LEU A 16 30.13 32.56 3.02
CA LEU A 16 29.82 31.13 2.97
C LEU A 16 28.30 31.02 3.06
N HIS A 17 27.67 30.91 1.88
CA HIS A 17 26.32 30.40 1.78
C HIS A 17 26.26 29.12 2.62
N SER A 18 25.32 29.09 3.55
CA SER A 18 25.00 27.92 4.34
C SER A 18 24.66 26.79 3.36
N CYS A 19 25.64 25.92 3.08
CA CYS A 19 25.37 24.62 2.54
C CYS A 19 24.68 23.84 3.66
N VAL A 20 23.38 24.08 3.82
CA VAL A 20 22.51 23.14 4.51
C VAL A 20 22.72 21.82 3.77
N PRO A 21 23.16 20.74 4.43
CA PRO A 21 23.11 19.43 3.83
C PRO A 21 21.63 19.21 3.51
N THR A 22 21.28 19.22 2.21
CA THR A 22 20.04 18.62 1.77
C THR A 22 20.15 17.19 2.25
N SER A 23 19.43 16.87 3.33
CA SER A 23 19.26 15.49 3.78
C SER A 23 19.00 14.67 2.52
N PRO A 24 19.75 13.59 2.25
CA PRO A 24 19.43 12.72 1.14
C PRO A 24 17.94 12.43 1.29
N GLY A 25 17.17 12.76 0.24
CA GLY A 25 15.75 12.51 0.22
C GLY A 25 15.55 11.10 0.75
N GLY A 26 14.75 10.97 1.81
CA GLY A 26 14.53 9.70 2.47
C GLY A 26 14.29 8.67 1.39
N ILE A 27 15.22 7.73 1.28
CA ILE A 27 15.10 6.60 0.37
C ILE A 27 13.68 6.08 0.62
N PRO A 28 12.80 5.99 -0.39
CA PRO A 28 11.50 5.35 -0.17
C PRO A 28 11.85 3.99 0.40
N THR A 29 11.47 3.78 1.67
CA THR A 29 11.79 2.56 2.41
C THR A 29 11.48 1.38 1.49
N PRO A 30 12.43 0.46 1.26
CA PRO A 30 12.23 -0.64 0.33
C PRO A 30 10.94 -1.37 0.69
N ILE A 31 10.09 -1.61 -0.29
CA ILE A 31 8.88 -2.43 -0.11
C ILE A 31 9.37 -3.83 0.27
N THR A 32 9.48 -4.11 1.57
CA THR A 32 9.85 -5.42 2.10
C THR A 32 8.60 -6.24 2.27
N CYS A 33 8.11 -6.77 1.16
CA CYS A 33 7.18 -7.86 1.24
C CYS A 33 7.96 -9.17 1.39
N SER A 34 7.85 -9.74 2.57
CA SER A 34 8.45 -11.02 2.91
C SER A 34 7.33 -11.96 3.30
N GLN A 35 7.14 -12.99 2.48
CA GLN A 35 6.28 -14.16 2.67
C GLN A 35 4.83 -14.08 2.19
N LEU A 36 4.36 -15.27 1.80
CA LEU A 36 2.97 -15.63 1.55
C LEU A 36 2.19 -15.40 2.85
N CYS A 37 1.21 -14.49 2.82
CA CYS A 37 0.21 -14.45 3.88
C CYS A 37 -0.49 -15.81 3.97
N PRO A 38 -0.99 -16.21 5.16
CA PRO A 38 -1.74 -17.44 5.32
C PRO A 38 -2.82 -17.50 4.24
N ALA A 39 -2.94 -18.66 3.59
CA ALA A 39 -4.03 -18.95 2.66
C ALA A 39 -5.42 -18.93 3.32
N GLY A 40 -5.46 -18.65 4.64
CA GLY A 40 -6.61 -18.61 5.53
C GLY A 40 -7.93 -18.23 4.83
N SER A 41 -8.89 -19.12 5.03
CA SER A 41 -10.25 -19.17 4.53
C SER A 41 -11.17 -18.16 5.22
N PHE A 42 -10.78 -16.88 5.25
CA PHE A 42 -11.62 -15.79 5.79
C PHE A 42 -12.73 -15.36 4.82
N PHE A 43 -12.63 -15.81 3.57
CA PHE A 43 -13.52 -15.43 2.48
C PHE A 43 -14.39 -16.62 2.11
N THR A 44 -15.70 -16.42 2.12
CA THR A 44 -16.63 -17.37 1.50
C THR A 44 -16.48 -17.25 -0.01
N THR A 45 -15.68 -18.12 -0.62
CA THR A 45 -15.49 -18.19 -2.08
C THR A 45 -16.64 -18.91 -2.78
N THR A 46 -17.86 -18.78 -2.26
CA THR A 46 -19.04 -19.29 -2.95
C THR A 46 -19.33 -18.39 -4.14
N PRO A 47 -19.71 -18.95 -5.31
CA PRO A 47 -20.18 -18.16 -6.43
C PRO A 47 -21.22 -17.13 -5.96
N PRO A 48 -21.14 -15.87 -6.45
CA PRO A 48 -20.36 -15.41 -7.61
C PRO A 48 -18.97 -14.83 -7.26
N MET A 49 -18.41 -15.17 -6.10
CA MET A 49 -17.10 -14.69 -5.67
C MET A 49 -15.97 -15.59 -6.16
N VAL A 50 -14.98 -14.98 -6.81
CA VAL A 50 -13.72 -15.62 -7.22
C VAL A 50 -12.57 -15.01 -6.42
N ASP A 51 -11.65 -15.86 -5.98
CA ASP A 51 -10.49 -15.50 -5.18
C ASP A 51 -9.23 -16.03 -5.86
N SER A 52 -8.23 -15.16 -6.03
CA SER A 52 -6.96 -15.50 -6.66
C SER A 52 -5.81 -14.85 -5.91
N ILE A 53 -4.68 -15.56 -5.81
CA ILE A 53 -3.46 -15.01 -5.22
C ILE A 53 -2.41 -14.95 -6.32
N THR A 54 -1.78 -13.79 -6.44
CA THR A 54 -0.68 -13.53 -7.36
C THR A 54 0.50 -12.95 -6.59
N ILE A 55 1.69 -13.03 -7.17
CA ILE A 55 2.88 -12.36 -6.65
C ILE A 55 3.13 -11.12 -7.51
N GLN A 56 3.17 -9.96 -6.88
CA GLN A 56 3.51 -8.68 -7.50
C GLN A 56 4.77 -8.13 -6.83
N GLY A 57 5.91 -8.28 -7.51
CA GLY A 57 7.22 -7.97 -6.95
C GLY A 57 7.50 -8.83 -5.71
N PRO A 58 7.87 -8.23 -4.57
CA PRO A 58 8.10 -8.98 -3.35
C PRO A 58 6.78 -9.40 -2.65
N CYS A 59 5.63 -8.87 -3.07
CA CYS A 59 4.36 -8.97 -2.35
C CYS A 59 3.44 -10.05 -2.89
N SER A 60 2.78 -10.78 -1.98
CA SER A 60 1.55 -11.50 -2.35
C SER A 60 0.39 -10.52 -2.40
N VAL A 61 -0.35 -10.57 -3.51
CA VAL A 61 -1.58 -9.82 -3.74
C VAL A 61 -2.70 -10.83 -3.94
N ARG A 62 -3.72 -10.76 -3.07
CA ARG A 62 -4.93 -11.55 -3.19
C ARG A 62 -6.01 -10.66 -3.80
N THR A 63 -6.71 -11.16 -4.79
CA THR A 63 -7.71 -10.40 -5.54
C THR A 63 -9.05 -11.11 -5.41
N LEU A 64 -9.98 -10.46 -4.72
CA LEU A 64 -11.36 -10.91 -4.61
C LEU A 64 -12.19 -10.25 -5.71
N THR A 65 -12.95 -11.05 -6.42
CA THR A 65 -13.68 -10.65 -7.63
C THR A 65 -15.13 -11.06 -7.49
N CYS A 66 -16.04 -10.11 -7.64
CA CYS A 66 -17.49 -10.30 -7.53
C CYS A 66 -18.12 -9.89 -8.85
N THR A 67 -18.50 -10.88 -9.65
CA THR A 67 -18.97 -10.66 -11.03
C THR A 67 -20.48 -10.69 -11.09
N ILE A 68 -21.05 -9.73 -11.81
CA ILE A 68 -22.49 -9.69 -12.08
C ILE A 68 -22.86 -10.84 -13.01
N ILE A 69 -23.87 -11.61 -12.62
CA ILE A 69 -24.43 -12.70 -13.43
C ILE A 69 -25.87 -12.31 -13.79
N PRO A 70 -26.29 -12.39 -15.07
CA PRO A 70 -27.67 -12.11 -15.44
C PRO A 70 -28.68 -12.93 -14.62
N PRO A 71 -29.82 -12.35 -14.18
CA PRO A 71 -30.38 -11.05 -14.59
C PRO A 71 -29.99 -9.87 -13.68
N TYR A 72 -29.05 -10.04 -12.76
CA TYR A 72 -28.67 -9.00 -11.80
C TYR A 72 -27.94 -7.83 -12.48
N THR A 73 -27.94 -6.67 -11.83
CA THR A 73 -27.35 -5.43 -12.39
C THR A 73 -26.36 -4.76 -11.46
N ASN A 74 -26.18 -5.29 -10.25
CA ASN A 74 -25.26 -4.76 -9.27
C ASN A 74 -24.42 -5.88 -8.68
N ALA A 75 -23.16 -5.58 -8.38
CA ALA A 75 -22.27 -6.41 -7.58
C ALA A 75 -21.65 -5.57 -6.47
N VAL A 76 -21.65 -6.12 -5.25
CA VAL A 76 -21.08 -5.50 -4.06
C VAL A 76 -20.16 -6.48 -3.38
N ILE A 77 -18.90 -6.08 -3.20
CA ILE A 77 -18.01 -6.73 -2.22
C ILE A 77 -18.18 -5.99 -0.90
N MET A 78 -18.72 -6.68 0.11
CA MET A 78 -18.78 -6.17 1.47
C MET A 78 -17.62 -6.76 2.27
N TYR A 79 -16.80 -5.92 2.89
CA TYR A 79 -15.67 -6.35 3.71
C TYR A 79 -15.72 -5.76 5.12
N ASN A 80 -15.17 -6.50 6.08
CA ASN A 80 -15.17 -6.18 7.51
C ASN A 80 -16.57 -5.81 8.06
N GLY A 81 -17.63 -6.41 7.50
CA GLY A 81 -19.01 -6.23 7.96
C GLY A 81 -19.68 -4.90 7.65
N GLY A 82 -19.10 -4.02 6.82
CA GLY A 82 -19.78 -2.76 6.48
C GLY A 82 -19.14 -1.87 5.42
N SER A 83 -17.88 -2.08 5.06
CA SER A 83 -17.28 -1.34 3.94
C SER A 83 -17.60 -2.02 2.61
N THR A 84 -17.80 -1.26 1.54
CA THR A 84 -18.30 -1.79 0.28
C THR A 84 -17.54 -1.31 -0.94
N ILE A 85 -17.24 -2.21 -1.88
CA ILE A 85 -16.89 -1.88 -3.27
C ILE A 85 -18.08 -2.27 -4.15
N THR A 86 -18.67 -1.29 -4.83
CA THR A 86 -19.90 -1.46 -5.60
C THR A 86 -19.66 -1.13 -7.06
N VAL A 87 -20.18 -1.98 -7.95
CA VAL A 87 -20.24 -1.74 -9.39
C VAL A 87 -21.67 -1.94 -9.86
N THR A 88 -22.13 -1.08 -10.76
CA THR A 88 -23.45 -1.12 -11.39
C THR A 88 -23.32 -1.43 -12.89
N GLY A 89 -24.34 -2.05 -13.49
CA GLY A 89 -24.35 -2.44 -14.91
C GLY A 89 -23.79 -3.84 -15.18
N SER A 90 -23.01 -4.01 -16.24
CA SER A 90 -22.39 -5.30 -16.63
C SER A 90 -20.92 -5.37 -16.18
N GLY A 91 -20.68 -5.11 -14.90
CA GLY A 91 -19.34 -4.97 -14.34
C GLY A 91 -18.93 -6.04 -13.35
N THR A 92 -17.71 -5.89 -12.86
CA THR A 92 -17.09 -6.75 -11.86
C THR A 92 -16.53 -5.86 -10.75
N ALA A 93 -16.93 -6.09 -9.51
CA ALA A 93 -16.31 -5.47 -8.35
C ALA A 93 -15.04 -6.24 -7.99
N THR A 94 -13.94 -5.53 -7.74
CA THR A 94 -12.63 -6.12 -7.45
C THR A 94 -12.01 -5.49 -6.21
N LEU A 95 -11.57 -6.32 -5.27
CA LEU A 95 -10.87 -5.92 -4.06
C LEU A 95 -9.47 -6.55 -4.05
N PRO A 96 -8.43 -5.81 -4.47
CA PRO A 96 -7.03 -6.24 -4.35
C PRO A 96 -6.53 -5.96 -2.93
N ILE A 97 -6.06 -6.99 -2.24
CA ILE A 97 -5.52 -6.90 -0.89
C ILE A 97 -4.08 -7.39 -0.88
N THR A 98 -3.19 -6.67 -0.21
CA THR A 98 -1.75 -6.95 -0.19
C THR A 98 -1.36 -7.54 1.16
N CYS A 99 -0.49 -8.54 1.15
CA CYS A 99 0.04 -9.08 2.39
C CYS A 99 0.88 -8.02 3.14
N ASN A 100 0.71 -7.90 4.45
CA ASN A 100 1.54 -7.03 5.27
C ASN A 100 2.99 -7.53 5.36
N THR A 101 3.90 -6.66 5.78
CA THR A 101 5.33 -6.98 5.93
C THR A 101 5.60 -8.10 6.93
N ALA A 102 4.71 -8.26 7.93
CA ALA A 102 4.79 -9.32 8.92
C ALA A 102 4.28 -10.69 8.42
N GLY A 103 3.69 -10.78 7.22
CA GLY A 103 3.19 -12.04 6.67
C GLY A 103 1.98 -12.61 7.44
N THR A 104 1.21 -11.77 8.14
CA THR A 104 0.15 -12.20 9.06
C THR A 104 -1.24 -11.73 8.68
N ALA A 105 -1.36 -10.69 7.86
CA ALA A 105 -2.64 -10.08 7.52
C ALA A 105 -2.69 -9.57 6.08
N TRP A 106 -3.87 -9.72 5.47
CA TRP A 106 -4.20 -9.08 4.21
C TRP A 106 -4.68 -7.65 4.44
N ILE A 107 -4.09 -6.68 3.76
CA ILE A 107 -4.31 -5.25 3.98
C ILE A 107 -4.94 -4.61 2.75
N TYR A 108 -5.92 -3.74 2.98
CA TYR A 108 -6.47 -2.82 1.99
C TYR A 108 -6.50 -1.41 2.59
N MET A 109 -5.89 -0.43 1.92
CA MET A 109 -5.86 0.97 2.37
C MET A 109 -5.44 1.13 3.85
N GLY A 110 -4.44 0.35 4.28
CA GLY A 110 -3.93 0.36 5.66
C GLY A 110 -4.76 -0.40 6.68
N THR A 111 -5.90 -0.98 6.29
CA THR A 111 -6.79 -1.75 7.18
C THR A 111 -6.65 -3.25 6.93
N ALA A 112 -6.58 -4.04 8.00
CA ALA A 112 -6.61 -5.49 7.90
C ALA A 112 -7.99 -6.00 7.48
N ILE A 113 -8.03 -6.85 6.47
CA ILE A 113 -9.24 -7.49 5.97
C ILE A 113 -9.42 -8.83 6.68
N THR A 114 -10.51 -8.94 7.43
CA THR A 114 -10.86 -10.12 8.25
C THR A 114 -12.05 -10.88 7.72
N SER A 115 -12.85 -10.26 6.85
CA SER A 115 -13.99 -10.88 6.18
C SER A 115 -14.27 -10.17 4.87
N ALA A 116 -14.74 -10.91 3.88
CA ALA A 116 -15.32 -10.36 2.66
C ALA A 116 -16.39 -11.31 2.14
N SER A 117 -17.47 -10.74 1.63
CA SER A 117 -18.56 -11.42 0.96
C SER A 117 -18.94 -10.68 -0.31
N CYS A 118 -19.63 -11.39 -1.20
CA CYS A 118 -20.10 -10.87 -2.47
C CYS A 118 -21.62 -11.00 -2.52
N ALA A 119 -22.29 -9.91 -2.88
CA ALA A 119 -23.72 -9.85 -3.09
C ALA A 119 -24.02 -9.31 -4.50
N ILE A 120 -24.96 -9.93 -5.19
CA ILE A 120 -25.48 -9.46 -6.48
C ILE A 120 -26.99 -9.29 -6.39
N PHE A 121 -27.53 -8.25 -7.04
CA PHE A 121 -28.95 -7.90 -7.04
C PHE A 121 -29.34 -7.03 -8.25
#